data_AF-A0A654ESG5-F1
#
_entry.id   AF-A0A654ESG5-F1
#
_cell.length_a   1.000
_cell.length_b   1.000
_cell.length_c   1.000
_cell.angle_alpha   90.00
_cell.angle_beta   90.00
_cell.angle_gamma   90.00
#
_symmetry.space_group_name_H-M   'P 1'
#
loop_
_entity.id
_entity.type
_entity.pdbx_description
1 polymer ?
#
loop_
_entity_poly.entity_id
_entity_poly.type
_entity_poly.pdbx_seq_one_letter_code
_entity_poly.pdbx_strand_id
1 'polypeptide(L)'
;MSSANDTPVWAIDGRPYFSFSSKFVWNAIRISNQDQSWAPLVWHKAVIPRHVITSWLFILNRNPTLDRLSTWGFDIELDCLLCGFAHESRNHLFFECVFSAEVWRLITQRLQTSPPPLLWDQILLWLPKASTSKHRNLALLQGWQGAIYALWKERNRRFHDGLSLSSGTIAMDVMSTMINKCKVMIQLDLKRGISLLQCWTHYGLNQDYGSVFLYAGFSVFDSYSF
;
A
#
# COMPACT_ATOMS: atom_id res chain seq x y z
N MET A 1 56.50 29.76 9.48
CA MET A 1 55.49 28.72 9.80
C MET A 1 54.16 29.43 9.94
N SER A 2 53.16 29.12 9.12
CA SER A 2 51.86 29.80 9.17
C SER A 2 51.13 29.45 10.47
N SER A 3 50.76 30.46 11.25
CA SER A 3 50.03 30.35 12.53
C SER A 3 48.52 30.14 12.36
N ALA A 4 48.09 29.53 11.25
CA ALA A 4 46.68 29.28 10.99
C ALA A 4 46.27 27.95 11.62
N ASN A 5 45.19 27.96 12.41
CA ASN A 5 44.61 26.74 12.95
C ASN A 5 43.93 25.95 11.82
N ASP A 6 44.19 24.65 11.77
CA ASP A 6 43.51 23.74 10.84
C ASP A 6 42.02 23.67 11.16
N THR A 7 41.17 23.75 10.12
CA THR A 7 39.73 23.58 10.23
C THR A 7 39.28 22.34 9.46
N PRO A 8 38.43 21.49 10.04
CA PRO A 8 37.90 20.34 9.32
C PRO A 8 36.95 20.82 8.22
N VAL A 9 37.14 20.30 7.00
CA VAL A 9 36.31 20.61 5.83
C VAL A 9 35.64 19.33 5.33
N TRP A 10 34.35 19.39 5.01
CA TRP A 10 33.65 18.29 4.35
C TRP A 10 34.08 18.24 2.90
N ALA A 11 34.60 17.10 2.43
CA ALA A 11 34.96 16.91 1.03
C ALA A 11 34.21 15.72 0.44
N ILE A 12 33.65 15.91 -0.75
CA ILE A 12 33.03 14.85 -1.56
C ILE A 12 33.69 14.90 -2.94
N ASP A 13 34.22 13.77 -3.42
CA ASP A 13 34.96 13.69 -4.68
C ASP A 13 36.06 14.77 -4.82
N GLY A 14 36.74 15.07 -3.71
CA GLY A 14 37.80 16.09 -3.64
C GLY A 14 37.30 17.55 -3.64
N ARG A 15 35.99 17.79 -3.64
CA ARG A 15 35.40 19.14 -3.59
C ARG A 15 35.06 19.53 -2.15
N PRO A 16 35.60 20.63 -1.61
CA PRO A 16 35.29 21.10 -0.27
C PRO A 16 33.89 21.74 -0.21
N TYR A 17 33.18 21.47 0.89
CA TYR A 17 31.86 22.00 1.23
C TYR A 17 31.93 22.72 2.58
N PHE A 18 31.31 23.89 2.64
CA PHE A 18 31.27 24.72 3.85
C PHE A 18 30.26 24.23 4.91
N SER A 19 29.37 23.30 4.54
CA SER A 19 28.38 22.73 5.45
C SER A 19 28.12 21.26 5.15
N PHE A 20 27.82 20.50 6.20
CA PHE A 20 27.40 19.12 6.07
C PHE A 20 26.00 19.03 5.46
N SER A 21 25.82 18.09 4.53
CA SER A 21 24.50 17.75 4.00
C SER A 21 24.38 16.24 3.86
N SER A 22 23.47 15.65 4.63
CA SER A 22 23.17 14.22 4.53
C SER A 22 22.75 13.82 3.11
N LYS A 23 22.10 14.72 2.35
CA LYS A 23 21.71 14.48 0.97
C LYS A 23 22.92 14.35 0.04
N PHE A 24 23.90 15.24 0.15
CA PHE A 24 25.10 15.18 -0.69
C PHE A 24 25.94 13.95 -0.36
N VAL A 25 26.17 13.70 0.93
CA VAL A 25 26.92 12.51 1.39
C VAL A 25 26.23 11.24 0.92
N TRP A 26 24.91 11.13 1.10
CA TRP A 26 24.14 9.97 0.66
C TRP A 26 24.26 9.73 -0.85
N ASN A 27 24.15 10.79 -1.65
CA ASN A 27 24.28 10.69 -3.11
C ASN A 27 25.67 10.27 -3.57
N ALA A 28 26.71 10.64 -2.82
CA ALA A 28 28.10 10.28 -3.13
C ALA A 28 28.42 8.82 -2.79
N ILE A 29 27.91 8.31 -1.65
CA ILE A 29 28.23 6.94 -1.20
C ILE A 29 27.28 5.89 -1.77
N ARG A 30 26.07 6.28 -2.21
CA ARG A 30 25.09 5.31 -2.72
C ARG A 30 25.47 4.82 -4.10
N ILE A 31 25.19 3.55 -4.36
CA ILE A 31 25.14 3.03 -5.73
C ILE A 31 23.82 3.48 -6.34
N SER A 32 23.88 4.38 -7.33
CA SER A 32 22.69 4.82 -8.05
C SER A 32 22.32 3.80 -9.12
N ASN A 33 21.17 3.14 -8.95
CA ASN A 33 20.58 2.28 -9.97
C ASN A 33 19.62 3.06 -10.88
N GLN A 34 19.21 2.44 -11.98
CA GLN A 34 18.19 3.00 -12.86
C GLN A 34 16.84 3.17 -12.14
N ASP A 35 16.18 4.29 -12.41
CA ASP A 35 14.84 4.56 -11.90
C ASP A 35 13.86 3.50 -12.40
N GLN A 36 13.10 2.95 -11.47
CA GLN A 36 12.16 1.88 -11.74
C GLN A 36 10.79 2.44 -12.11
N SER A 37 10.22 2.00 -13.24
CA SER A 37 8.92 2.47 -13.73
C SER A 37 7.77 2.25 -12.74
N TRP A 38 7.87 1.22 -11.89
CA TRP A 38 6.89 0.93 -10.84
C TRP A 38 7.03 1.80 -9.59
N ALA A 39 8.14 2.53 -9.41
CA ALA A 39 8.39 3.28 -8.17
C ALA A 39 7.30 4.31 -7.83
N PRO A 40 6.74 5.09 -8.79
CA PRO A 40 5.64 6.01 -8.50
C PRO A 40 4.33 5.32 -8.08
N LEU A 41 4.13 4.05 -8.44
CA LEU A 41 2.97 3.25 -8.04
C LEU A 41 3.05 2.84 -6.56
N VAL A 42 4.28 2.68 -6.05
CA VAL A 42 4.57 2.30 -4.67
C VAL A 42 4.65 3.53 -3.76
N TRP A 43 5.46 4.51 -4.16
CA TRP A 43 5.85 5.65 -3.33
C TRP A 43 5.01 6.91 -3.62
N HIS A 44 3.68 6.78 -3.62
CA HIS A 44 2.78 7.91 -3.86
C HIS A 44 2.46 8.70 -2.57
N LYS A 45 1.86 9.90 -2.70
CA LYS A 45 1.64 10.80 -1.54
C LYS A 45 0.45 10.43 -0.63
N ALA A 46 -0.21 9.31 -0.87
CA ALA A 46 -1.44 8.92 -0.18
C ALA A 46 -1.31 7.58 0.56
N VAL A 47 -0.06 7.17 0.82
CA VAL A 47 0.31 5.84 1.28
C VAL A 47 0.06 5.59 2.76
N ILE A 48 -0.03 4.31 3.11
CA ILE A 48 0.10 3.79 4.47
C ILE A 48 1.41 2.99 4.54
N PRO A 49 2.38 3.33 5.42
CA PRO A 49 3.74 2.77 5.38
C PRO A 49 3.80 1.23 5.29
N ARG A 50 3.03 0.53 6.14
CA ARG A 50 2.96 -0.94 6.12
C ARG A 50 2.48 -1.50 4.77
N HIS A 51 1.48 -0.87 4.13
CA HIS A 51 0.95 -1.35 2.86
C HIS A 51 1.97 -1.15 1.72
N VAL A 52 2.71 -0.04 1.77
CA VAL A 52 3.76 0.24 0.78
C VAL A 52 4.88 -0.77 0.86
N ILE A 53 5.37 -1.07 2.06
CA ILE A 53 6.46 -2.03 2.26
C ILE A 53 6.02 -3.41 1.76
N THR A 54 4.82 -3.87 2.13
CA THR A 54 4.29 -5.15 1.64
C THR A 54 4.16 -5.16 0.12
N SER A 55 3.56 -4.13 -0.48
CA SER A 55 3.37 -4.05 -1.93
C SER A 55 4.70 -3.99 -2.70
N TRP A 56 5.68 -3.29 -2.15
CA TRP A 56 7.04 -3.22 -2.70
C TRP A 56 7.72 -4.59 -2.72
N LEU A 57 7.65 -5.34 -1.61
CA LEU A 57 8.21 -6.69 -1.54
C LEU A 57 7.51 -7.64 -2.54
N PHE A 58 6.20 -7.49 -2.72
CA PHE A 58 5.48 -8.27 -3.74
C PHE A 58 5.84 -7.86 -5.17
N ILE A 59 6.06 -6.57 -5.46
CA ILE A 59 6.59 -6.14 -6.77
C ILE A 59 7.91 -6.84 -7.07
N LEU A 60 8.82 -6.88 -6.08
CA LEU A 60 10.10 -7.54 -6.21
C LEU A 60 10.02 -9.08 -6.20
N ASN A 61 8.81 -9.62 -6.01
CA ASN A 61 8.54 -11.04 -5.83
C ASN A 61 9.38 -11.65 -4.69
N ARG A 62 9.44 -11.00 -3.53
CA ARG A 62 10.30 -11.39 -2.39
C ARG A 62 9.56 -11.93 -1.17
N ASN A 63 8.23 -12.10 -1.25
CA ASN A 63 7.43 -12.65 -0.17
C ASN A 63 7.41 -14.20 -0.20
N PRO A 64 7.17 -14.87 0.94
CA PRO A 64 7.14 -16.32 1.04
C PRO A 64 5.76 -16.91 0.65
N THR A 65 5.37 -16.75 -0.61
CA THR A 65 4.26 -17.55 -1.18
C THR A 65 4.62 -19.03 -1.22
N LEU A 66 3.64 -19.95 -1.23
CA LEU A 66 3.92 -21.39 -1.13
C LEU A 66 4.79 -21.89 -2.29
N ASP A 67 4.55 -21.44 -3.53
CA ASP A 67 5.43 -21.71 -4.68
C ASP A 67 6.90 -21.38 -4.39
N ARG A 68 7.17 -20.22 -3.76
CA ARG A 68 8.53 -19.77 -3.42
C ARG A 68 9.12 -20.54 -2.25
N LEU A 69 8.32 -20.84 -1.22
CA LEU A 69 8.77 -21.68 -0.10
C LEU A 69 9.18 -23.07 -0.60
N SER A 70 8.45 -23.65 -1.55
CA SER A 70 8.85 -24.93 -2.16
C SER A 70 10.20 -24.83 -2.88
N THR A 71 10.51 -23.72 -3.57
CA THR A 71 11.85 -23.52 -4.18
C THR A 71 12.99 -23.45 -3.16
N TRP A 72 12.70 -23.21 -1.88
CA TRP A 72 13.68 -23.20 -0.81
C TRP A 72 13.92 -24.60 -0.20
N GLY A 73 13.28 -25.64 -0.76
CA GLY A 73 13.46 -27.02 -0.32
C GLY A 73 12.50 -27.45 0.80
N PHE A 74 11.47 -26.66 1.09
CA PHE A 74 10.40 -27.07 2.01
C PHE A 74 9.44 -28.01 1.29
N ASP A 75 9.16 -29.16 1.91
CA ASP A 75 8.09 -30.07 1.49
C ASP A 75 6.75 -29.57 2.06
N ILE A 76 5.98 -28.89 1.22
CA ILE A 76 4.73 -28.22 1.59
C ILE A 76 3.66 -28.42 0.52
N GLU A 77 2.41 -28.54 0.97
CA GLU A 77 1.25 -28.48 0.09
C GLU A 77 1.15 -27.07 -0.51
N LEU A 78 0.92 -27.01 -1.82
CA LEU A 78 0.95 -25.76 -2.58
C LEU A 78 -0.44 -25.13 -2.70
N ASP A 79 -1.50 -25.78 -2.22
CA ASP A 79 -2.86 -25.28 -2.37
C ASP A 79 -3.05 -23.91 -1.72
N CYS A 80 -3.65 -23.01 -2.50
CA CYS A 80 -3.91 -21.65 -2.08
C CYS A 80 -4.81 -21.61 -0.85
N LEU A 81 -4.30 -21.08 0.25
CA LEU A 81 -5.03 -21.03 1.52
C LEU A 81 -6.29 -20.15 1.47
N LEU A 82 -6.42 -19.30 0.44
CA LEU A 82 -7.62 -18.49 0.26
C LEU A 82 -8.77 -19.26 -0.40
N CYS A 83 -8.49 -20.10 -1.40
CA CYS A 83 -9.54 -20.77 -2.17
C CYS A 83 -9.51 -22.30 -2.11
N GLY A 84 -8.35 -22.93 -1.90
CA GLY A 84 -8.17 -24.38 -1.88
C GLY A 84 -8.34 -25.09 -3.22
N PHE A 85 -8.38 -24.35 -4.34
CA PHE A 85 -8.70 -24.92 -5.67
C PHE A 85 -7.54 -24.89 -6.67
N ALA A 86 -6.45 -24.19 -6.35
CA ALA A 86 -5.27 -24.07 -7.21
C ALA A 86 -4.04 -23.76 -6.38
N HIS A 87 -2.85 -23.99 -6.96
CA HIS A 87 -1.60 -23.70 -6.30
C HIS A 87 -1.39 -22.20 -6.06
N GLU A 88 -0.87 -21.85 -4.89
CA GLU A 88 -0.54 -20.48 -4.52
C GLU A 88 0.69 -19.99 -5.28
N SER A 89 0.48 -18.99 -6.12
CA SER A 89 1.52 -18.14 -6.68
C SER A 89 1.19 -16.67 -6.39
N ARG A 90 2.12 -15.75 -6.64
CA ARG A 90 1.84 -14.30 -6.53
C ARG A 90 0.65 -13.87 -7.39
N ASN A 91 0.56 -14.35 -8.64
CA ASN A 91 -0.55 -13.99 -9.53
C ASN A 91 -1.86 -14.58 -9.00
N HIS A 92 -1.83 -15.85 -8.62
CA HIS A 92 -3.00 -16.52 -8.10
C HIS A 92 -3.51 -15.85 -6.83
N LEU A 93 -2.65 -15.72 -5.82
CA LEU A 93 -3.00 -15.17 -4.52
C LEU A 93 -3.68 -13.81 -4.62
N PHE A 94 -3.21 -12.92 -5.50
CA PHE A 94 -3.75 -11.57 -5.57
C PHE A 94 -4.78 -11.36 -6.65
N PHE A 95 -4.77 -12.07 -7.78
CA PHE A 95 -5.59 -11.69 -8.95
C PHE A 95 -6.37 -12.83 -9.60
N GLU A 96 -5.83 -14.05 -9.66
CA GLU A 96 -6.54 -15.19 -10.28
C GLU A 96 -7.42 -15.96 -9.29
N CYS A 97 -7.13 -15.87 -7.98
CA CYS A 97 -7.89 -16.54 -6.94
C CYS A 97 -9.32 -16.01 -6.88
N VAL A 98 -10.31 -16.90 -6.90
CA VAL A 98 -11.74 -16.56 -6.82
C VAL A 98 -12.09 -15.73 -5.57
N PHE A 99 -11.39 -15.98 -4.45
CA PHE A 99 -11.57 -15.20 -3.23
C PHE A 99 -11.10 -13.75 -3.41
N SER A 100 -9.90 -13.57 -3.97
CA SER A 100 -9.29 -12.26 -4.23
C SER A 100 -10.03 -11.50 -5.33
N ALA A 101 -10.53 -12.20 -6.35
CA ALA A 101 -11.35 -11.64 -7.42
C ALA A 101 -12.60 -10.95 -6.86
N GLU A 102 -13.26 -11.53 -5.86
CA GLU A 102 -14.41 -10.92 -5.21
C GLU A 102 -14.03 -9.66 -4.40
N VAL A 103 -12.87 -9.68 -3.72
CA VAL A 103 -12.34 -8.48 -3.05
C VAL A 103 -12.11 -7.35 -4.06
N TRP A 104 -11.47 -7.66 -5.19
CA TRP A 104 -11.24 -6.68 -6.25
C TRP A 104 -12.53 -6.17 -6.86
N ARG A 105 -13.50 -7.04 -7.12
CA ARG A 105 -14.80 -6.66 -7.68
C ARG A 105 -15.45 -5.57 -6.83
N LEU A 106 -15.46 -5.74 -5.50
CA LEU A 106 -16.01 -4.76 -4.57
C LEU A 106 -15.22 -3.44 -4.56
N ILE A 107 -13.88 -3.51 -4.60
CA ILE A 107 -13.02 -2.32 -4.64
C ILE A 107 -13.16 -1.55 -5.95
N THR A 108 -13.10 -2.21 -7.10
CA THR A 108 -13.20 -1.54 -8.41
C THR A 108 -14.62 -1.05 -8.67
N GLN A 109 -15.65 -1.75 -8.20
CA GLN A 109 -17.02 -1.25 -8.19
C GLN A 109 -17.15 0.03 -7.37
N ARG A 110 -16.55 0.08 -6.17
CA ARG A 110 -16.54 1.29 -5.33
C ARG A 110 -15.86 2.46 -6.04
N LEU A 111 -14.72 2.20 -6.68
CA LEU A 111 -13.92 3.24 -7.34
C LEU A 111 -14.36 3.55 -8.77
N GLN A 112 -15.32 2.80 -9.31
CA GLN A 112 -15.80 2.86 -10.70
C GLN A 112 -14.64 2.78 -11.70
N THR A 113 -13.75 1.82 -11.51
CA THR A 113 -12.65 1.53 -12.43
C THR A 113 -12.94 0.26 -13.23
N SER A 114 -12.22 0.08 -14.33
CA SER A 114 -12.16 -1.23 -14.99
C SER A 114 -11.72 -2.32 -14.00
N PRO A 115 -12.09 -3.60 -14.22
CA PRO A 115 -11.58 -4.71 -13.41
C PRO A 115 -10.06 -4.86 -13.60
N PRO A 116 -9.34 -5.39 -12.58
CA PRO A 116 -7.91 -5.64 -12.71
C PRO A 116 -7.64 -6.79 -13.71
N PRO A 117 -6.53 -6.72 -14.46
CA PRO A 117 -5.95 -7.89 -15.13
C PRO A 117 -5.62 -9.04 -14.16
N LEU A 118 -5.32 -10.22 -14.70
CA LEU A 118 -4.95 -11.39 -13.88
C LEU A 118 -3.44 -11.48 -13.63
N LEU A 119 -2.63 -10.99 -14.56
CA LEU A 119 -1.17 -11.11 -14.49
C LEU A 119 -0.54 -9.88 -13.84
N TRP A 120 0.39 -10.11 -12.92
CA TRP A 120 1.07 -9.05 -12.18
C TRP A 120 1.69 -7.96 -13.07
N ASP A 121 2.35 -8.35 -14.16
CA ASP A 121 3.01 -7.40 -15.06
C ASP A 121 2.01 -6.50 -15.78
N GLN A 122 0.81 -7.01 -16.07
CA GLN A 122 -0.28 -6.23 -16.65
C GLN A 122 -0.92 -5.29 -15.62
N ILE A 123 -0.92 -5.64 -14.34
CA ILE A 123 -1.45 -4.80 -13.26
C ILE A 123 -0.67 -3.49 -13.16
N LEU A 124 0.66 -3.54 -13.25
CA LEU A 124 1.50 -2.34 -13.17
C LEU A 124 1.24 -1.37 -14.33
N LEU A 125 0.87 -1.90 -15.50
CA LEU A 125 0.49 -1.10 -16.68
C LEU A 125 -0.95 -0.56 -16.58
N TRP A 126 -1.83 -1.31 -15.92
CA TRP A 126 -3.24 -0.99 -15.75
C TRP A 126 -3.50 0.10 -14.70
N LEU A 127 -2.84 0.02 -13.53
CA LEU A 127 -3.04 0.95 -12.40
C LEU A 127 -3.08 2.44 -12.80
N PRO A 128 -2.14 2.98 -13.60
CA PRO A 128 -2.16 4.39 -13.99
C PRO A 128 -3.24 4.73 -15.04
N LYS A 129 -3.84 3.74 -15.70
CA LYS A 129 -4.76 3.87 -16.84
C LYS A 129 -6.18 3.36 -16.55
N ALA A 130 -6.44 2.83 -15.36
CA ALA A 130 -7.70 2.17 -15.01
C ALA A 130 -8.93 3.09 -15.05
N SER A 131 -8.72 4.41 -14.94
CA SER A 131 -9.73 5.46 -15.11
C SER A 131 -9.11 6.72 -15.74
N THR A 132 -9.94 7.58 -16.32
CA THR A 132 -9.53 8.89 -16.85
C THR A 132 -9.24 9.93 -15.75
N SER A 133 -9.79 9.73 -14.54
CA SER A 133 -9.59 10.60 -13.39
C SER A 133 -8.30 10.26 -12.64
N LYS A 134 -7.40 11.24 -12.52
CA LYS A 134 -6.16 11.14 -11.72
C LYS A 134 -6.44 10.87 -10.24
N HIS A 135 -7.54 11.39 -9.70
CA HIS A 135 -7.93 11.15 -8.30
C HIS A 135 -8.40 9.70 -8.09
N ARG A 136 -9.19 9.16 -9.02
CA ARG A 136 -9.60 7.74 -8.96
C ARG A 136 -8.41 6.81 -9.14
N ASN A 137 -7.46 7.10 -10.03
CA ASN A 137 -6.26 6.28 -10.17
C ASN A 137 -5.39 6.34 -8.90
N LEU A 138 -5.29 7.49 -8.25
CA LEU A 138 -4.60 7.59 -6.95
C LEU A 138 -5.34 6.84 -5.84
N ALA A 139 -6.68 6.90 -5.79
CA ALA A 139 -7.49 6.09 -4.88
C ALA A 139 -7.32 4.59 -5.17
N LEU A 140 -7.26 4.20 -6.44
CA LEU A 140 -6.99 2.84 -6.86
C LEU A 140 -5.62 2.35 -6.41
N LEU A 141 -4.57 3.19 -6.47
CA LEU A 141 -3.27 2.85 -5.89
C LEU A 141 -3.36 2.60 -4.38
N GLN A 142 -4.11 3.42 -3.64
CA GLN A 142 -4.36 3.17 -2.21
C GLN A 142 -5.08 1.84 -1.99
N GLY A 143 -6.15 1.61 -2.75
CA GLY A 143 -6.93 0.38 -2.71
C GLY A 143 -6.11 -0.84 -3.08
N TRP A 144 -5.21 -0.70 -4.04
CA TRP A 144 -4.37 -1.79 -4.52
C TRP A 144 -3.35 -2.22 -3.45
N GLN A 145 -2.65 -1.26 -2.84
CA GLN A 145 -1.75 -1.55 -1.73
C GLN A 145 -2.50 -2.08 -0.50
N GLY A 146 -3.70 -1.56 -0.24
CA GLY A 146 -4.58 -2.03 0.84
C GLY A 146 -5.05 -3.46 0.63
N ALA A 147 -5.48 -3.82 -0.57
CA ALA A 147 -5.90 -5.16 -0.94
C ALA A 147 -4.76 -6.17 -0.84
N ILE A 148 -3.58 -5.85 -1.38
CA ILE A 148 -2.39 -6.70 -1.24
C ILE A 148 -2.09 -6.97 0.24
N TYR A 149 -2.07 -5.92 1.06
CA TYR A 149 -1.79 -6.07 2.49
C TYR A 149 -2.85 -6.93 3.18
N ALA A 150 -4.14 -6.67 2.94
CA ALA A 150 -5.24 -7.37 3.59
C ALA A 150 -5.36 -8.84 3.16
N LEU A 151 -5.20 -9.13 1.87
CA LEU A 151 -5.19 -10.50 1.33
C LEU A 151 -3.99 -11.28 1.87
N TRP A 152 -2.81 -10.67 1.93
CA TRP A 152 -1.64 -11.30 2.53
C TRP A 152 -1.83 -11.58 4.02
N LYS A 153 -2.39 -10.62 4.76
CA LYS A 153 -2.74 -10.78 6.17
C LYS A 153 -3.74 -11.92 6.37
N GLU A 154 -4.77 -12.00 5.53
CA GLU A 154 -5.79 -13.04 5.60
C GLU A 154 -5.19 -14.43 5.31
N ARG A 155 -4.40 -14.54 4.25
CA ARG A 155 -3.68 -15.78 3.92
C ARG A 155 -2.82 -16.24 5.10
N ASN A 156 -2.05 -15.35 5.71
CA ASN A 156 -1.22 -15.69 6.86
C ASN A 156 -2.03 -16.05 8.10
N ARG A 157 -3.18 -15.39 8.31
CA ARG A 157 -4.10 -15.73 9.41
C ARG A 157 -4.67 -17.15 9.25
N ARG A 158 -4.99 -17.56 8.02
CA ARG A 158 -5.40 -18.94 7.74
C ARG A 158 -4.26 -19.93 7.97
N PHE A 159 -3.04 -19.57 7.58
CA PHE A 159 -1.86 -20.41 7.78
C PHE A 159 -1.52 -20.61 9.27
N HIS A 160 -1.55 -19.55 10.07
CA HIS A 160 -1.09 -19.59 11.48
C HIS A 160 -2.21 -19.87 12.49
N ASP A 161 -3.41 -19.31 12.27
CA ASP A 161 -4.49 -19.31 13.26
C ASP A 161 -5.65 -20.24 12.84
N GLY A 162 -5.68 -20.71 11.59
CA GLY A 162 -6.78 -21.52 11.05
C GLY A 162 -8.11 -20.77 10.90
N LEU A 163 -8.13 -19.44 11.09
CA LEU A 163 -9.33 -18.61 11.03
C LEU A 163 -9.52 -18.00 9.63
N SER A 164 -10.77 -18.02 9.15
CA SER A 164 -11.13 -17.49 7.82
C SER A 164 -12.18 -16.38 7.91
N LEU A 165 -11.98 -15.31 7.15
CA LEU A 165 -12.92 -14.20 6.97
C LEU A 165 -13.45 -14.26 5.53
N SER A 166 -14.67 -13.77 5.34
CA SER A 166 -15.25 -13.64 4.00
C SER A 166 -14.51 -12.59 3.18
N SER A 167 -14.50 -12.76 1.86
CA SER A 167 -13.96 -11.76 0.92
C SER A 167 -14.64 -10.41 1.09
N GLY A 168 -15.96 -10.39 1.36
CA GLY A 168 -16.71 -9.18 1.67
C GLY A 168 -16.18 -8.44 2.90
N THR A 169 -15.86 -9.16 3.98
CA THR A 169 -15.27 -8.56 5.18
C THR A 169 -13.88 -7.97 4.91
N ILE A 170 -13.04 -8.67 4.14
CA ILE A 170 -11.73 -8.17 3.74
C ILE A 170 -11.86 -6.90 2.89
N ALA A 171 -12.78 -6.88 1.92
CA ALA A 171 -13.03 -5.69 1.10
C ALA A 171 -13.53 -4.51 1.94
N MET A 172 -14.42 -4.74 2.90
CA MET A 172 -14.89 -3.72 3.82
C MET A 172 -13.77 -3.16 4.71
N ASP A 173 -12.88 -4.02 5.22
CA ASP A 173 -11.71 -3.58 6.00
C ASP A 173 -10.78 -2.68 5.16
N VAL A 174 -10.51 -3.06 3.90
CA VAL A 174 -9.74 -2.24 2.97
C VAL A 174 -10.41 -0.88 2.76
N MET A 175 -11.70 -0.86 2.39
CA MET A 175 -12.44 0.39 2.14
C MET A 175 -12.46 1.28 3.39
N SER A 176 -12.75 0.72 4.56
CA SER A 176 -12.79 1.45 5.83
C SER A 176 -11.42 2.03 6.19
N THR A 177 -10.35 1.27 5.99
CA THR A 177 -8.98 1.73 6.20
C THR A 177 -8.64 2.89 5.24
N MET A 178 -9.05 2.82 3.98
CA MET A 178 -8.80 3.90 3.01
C MET A 178 -9.58 5.17 3.34
N ILE A 179 -10.85 5.04 3.76
CA ILE A 179 -11.67 6.16 4.24
C ILE A 179 -11.00 6.82 5.46
N ASN A 180 -10.57 6.02 6.44
CA ASN A 180 -9.90 6.54 7.64
C ASN A 180 -8.58 7.24 7.29
N LYS A 181 -7.80 6.68 6.35
CA LYS A 181 -6.59 7.36 5.85
C LYS A 181 -6.93 8.71 5.21
N CYS A 182 -7.98 8.79 4.41
CA CYS A 182 -8.41 10.05 3.80
C CYS A 182 -8.82 11.08 4.85
N LYS A 183 -9.56 10.68 5.88
CA LYS A 183 -9.92 11.55 7.02
C LYS A 183 -8.69 12.11 7.73
N VAL A 184 -7.69 11.27 8.01
CA VAL A 184 -6.41 11.70 8.60
C VAL A 184 -5.69 12.70 7.68
N MET A 185 -5.70 12.46 6.36
CA MET A 185 -5.10 13.41 5.42
C MET A 185 -5.79 14.77 5.44
N ILE A 186 -7.11 14.82 5.60
CA ILE A 186 -7.88 16.07 5.73
C ILE A 186 -7.50 16.79 7.02
N GLN A 187 -7.41 16.07 8.14
CA GLN A 187 -7.00 16.64 9.44
C GLN A 187 -5.60 17.26 9.40
N LEU A 188 -4.72 16.72 8.56
CA LEU A 188 -3.36 17.22 8.35
C LEU A 188 -3.25 18.25 7.21
N ASP A 189 -4.37 18.79 6.74
CA ASP A 189 -4.47 19.77 5.64
C ASP A 189 -3.75 19.32 4.34
N LEU A 190 -3.73 18.01 4.09
CA LEU A 190 -3.14 17.46 2.88
C LEU A 190 -4.13 17.59 1.72
N LYS A 191 -3.79 18.43 0.74
CA LYS A 191 -4.58 18.83 -0.46
C LYS A 191 -5.38 17.72 -1.18
N ARG A 192 -5.01 16.45 -1.04
CA ARG A 192 -5.64 15.32 -1.74
C ARG A 192 -6.68 14.56 -0.90
N GLY A 193 -6.79 14.85 0.41
CA GLY A 193 -7.64 14.10 1.33
C GLY A 193 -9.12 14.12 0.93
N ILE A 194 -9.67 15.29 0.60
CA ILE A 194 -11.08 15.46 0.22
C ILE A 194 -11.40 14.71 -1.08
N SER A 195 -10.61 14.91 -2.14
CA SER A 195 -10.85 14.26 -3.44
C SER A 195 -10.75 12.74 -3.35
N LEU A 196 -9.84 12.20 -2.52
CA LEU A 196 -9.73 10.77 -2.29
C LEU A 196 -10.90 10.24 -1.46
N LEU A 197 -11.31 10.96 -0.40
CA LEU A 197 -12.48 10.59 0.40
C LEU A 197 -13.72 10.48 -0.49
N GLN A 198 -13.95 11.44 -1.38
CA GLN A 198 -15.04 11.42 -2.36
C GLN A 198 -15.01 10.15 -3.23
N CYS A 199 -13.83 9.70 -3.67
CA CYS A 199 -13.71 8.46 -4.45
C CYS A 199 -14.15 7.23 -3.64
N TRP A 200 -13.92 7.22 -2.33
CA TRP A 200 -14.25 6.09 -1.45
C TRP A 200 -15.68 6.14 -0.89
N THR A 201 -16.36 7.29 -0.95
CA THR A 201 -17.71 7.48 -0.40
C THR A 201 -18.81 7.64 -1.45
N HIS A 202 -18.52 8.10 -2.66
CA HIS A 202 -19.52 8.21 -3.73
C HIS A 202 -19.77 6.88 -4.44
N TYR A 203 -20.57 6.00 -3.82
CA TYR A 203 -21.50 5.05 -4.48
C TYR A 203 -22.27 4.25 -3.40
N GLY A 204 -23.57 4.07 -3.63
CA GLY A 204 -24.54 3.49 -2.68
C GLY A 204 -24.25 2.03 -2.30
N LEU A 205 -23.82 1.87 -1.04
CA LEU A 205 -24.20 0.74 -0.17
C LEU A 205 -24.57 1.35 1.19
N ASN A 206 -25.59 2.23 1.18
CA ASN A 206 -26.42 2.48 2.35
C ASN A 206 -27.69 1.66 2.16
N GLN A 207 -27.59 0.37 2.43
CA GLN A 207 -28.71 -0.50 2.83
C GLN A 207 -28.05 -1.64 3.62
N ASP A 208 -28.36 -1.69 4.92
CA ASP A 208 -28.18 -2.82 5.86
C ASP A 208 -26.94 -2.95 6.76
N TYR A 209 -26.19 -1.88 7.06
CA TYR A 209 -25.36 -1.85 8.29
C TYR A 209 -25.41 -0.49 9.01
N GLY A 210 -26.62 0.02 9.23
CA GLY A 210 -26.84 1.13 10.16
C GLY A 210 -27.01 0.60 11.58
N SER A 211 -26.01 0.81 12.47
CA SER A 211 -26.19 1.00 13.93
C SER A 211 -24.93 0.91 14.80
N VAL A 212 -23.69 1.12 14.31
CA VAL A 212 -22.49 1.02 15.20
C VAL A 212 -21.58 2.25 15.27
N PHE A 213 -21.76 3.29 14.44
CA PHE A 213 -20.78 4.40 14.38
C PHE A 213 -21.31 5.80 14.67
N LEU A 214 -22.30 5.93 15.57
CA LEU A 214 -22.74 7.23 16.07
C LEU A 214 -22.65 7.36 17.59
N TYR A 215 -21.51 7.02 18.22
CA TYR A 215 -21.15 7.60 19.52
C TYR A 215 -19.63 7.67 19.69
N ALA A 216 -19.05 8.80 19.32
CA ALA A 216 -17.86 9.36 19.98
C ALA A 216 -17.79 10.83 19.57
N GLY A 217 -18.30 11.68 20.47
CA GLY A 217 -18.61 13.08 20.24
C GLY A 217 -17.39 13.98 20.08
N PHE A 218 -17.64 15.11 19.42
CA PHE A 218 -16.82 16.31 19.47
C PHE A 218 -17.19 17.15 20.71
N SER A 219 -16.17 17.80 21.27
CA SER A 219 -16.16 18.89 22.27
C SER A 219 -16.44 18.45 23.73
N VAL A 220 -15.82 18.98 24.79
CA VAL A 220 -15.29 20.33 25.08
C VAL A 220 -14.22 20.18 26.20
N PHE A 221 -13.10 20.92 26.18
CA PHE A 221 -12.73 21.94 27.18
C PHE A 221 -11.29 22.43 27.07
N ASP A 222 -11.21 23.76 27.05
CA ASP A 222 -10.06 24.63 27.25
C ASP A 222 -9.39 24.45 28.61
N SER A 223 -8.17 25.03 28.66
CA SER A 223 -7.51 25.62 29.83
C SER A 223 -7.03 24.68 30.94
N TYR A 224 -5.71 24.57 31.10
CA TYR A 224 -5.04 25.03 32.32
C TYR A 224 -3.56 25.31 32.04
N SER A 225 -3.13 26.52 32.41
CA SER A 225 -1.75 26.98 32.49
C SER A 225 -1.01 26.33 33.65
N PHE A 226 0.26 26.00 33.44
CA PHE A 226 1.41 26.40 34.27
C PHE A 226 2.64 26.46 33.36
#